data_AF-A0A3C0FUB8-F1
#
_entry.id   AF-A0A3C0FUB8-F1
#
_cell.length_a   1.000
_cell.length_b   1.000
_cell.length_c   1.000
_cell.angle_alpha   90.00
_cell.angle_beta   90.00
_cell.angle_gamma   90.00
#
_symmetry.space_group_name_H-M   'P 1'
#
loop_
_entity.id
_entity.type
_entity.pdbx_description
1 polymer ?
#
loop_
_entity_poly.entity_id
_entity_poly.type
_entity_poly.pdbx_seq_one_letter_code
_entity_poly.pdbx_strand_id
1 'polypeptide(L)' 'MVTNQQIADRKRNVASAIASRHLEGIAPDREPMADLERFAQGGLEISGVLTRLHHRTKRVEVQS' A
#
# COMPACT_ATOMS: atom_id res chain seq x y z
N MET A 1 -19.34 1.64 2.55
CA MET A 1 -18.82 2.61 3.52
C MET A 1 -17.99 1.85 4.55
N VAL A 2 -16.74 2.27 4.77
CA VAL A 2 -15.82 1.59 5.70
C VAL A 2 -16.03 2.18 7.09
N THR A 3 -16.11 1.35 8.14
CA THR A 3 -16.32 1.83 9.50
C THR A 3 -15.03 2.40 10.11
N ASN A 4 -15.16 3.23 11.15
CA ASN A 4 -13.99 3.73 11.88
C ASN A 4 -13.14 2.59 12.47
N GLN A 5 -13.78 1.51 12.90
CA GLN A 5 -13.08 0.31 13.39
C GLN A 5 -12.27 -0.34 12.26
N GLN A 6 -12.87 -0.53 11.09
CA GLN A 6 -12.18 -1.09 9.92
C GLN A 6 -11.02 -0.19 9.46
N ILE A 7 -11.17 1.13 9.51
CA ILE A 7 -10.08 2.09 9.23
C ILE A 7 -8.94 1.92 10.23
N ALA A 8 -9.24 1.82 11.53
CA ALA A 8 -8.23 1.62 12.57
C ALA A 8 -7.48 0.29 12.39
N ASP A 9 -8.20 -0.79 12.09
CA ASP A 9 -7.62 -2.11 11.84
C ASP A 9 -6.73 -2.10 10.59
N ARG A 10 -7.20 -1.50 9.49
CA ARG A 10 -6.40 -1.37 8.27
C ARG A 10 -5.13 -0.53 8.50
N LYS A 11 -5.22 0.59 9.23
CA LYS A 11 -4.04 1.41 9.60
C LYS A 11 -3.01 0.61 10.38
N ARG A 12 -3.45 -0.16 11.38
CA ARG A 12 -2.57 -1.02 12.18
C ARG A 12 -1.86 -2.07 11.32
N ASN A 13 -2.61 -2.73 10.42
CA ASN A 13 -2.06 -3.75 9.54
C ASN A 13 -1.01 -3.17 8.57
N VAL A 14 -1.31 -2.01 7.96
CA VAL A 14 -0.36 -1.31 7.08
C VAL A 14 0.90 -0.89 7.82
N ALA A 15 0.77 -0.29 9.01
CA ALA A 15 1.91 0.11 9.83
C ALA A 15 2.78 -1.09 10.23
N SER A 16 2.17 -2.21 10.62
CA SER A 16 2.89 -3.44 10.95
C SER A 16 3.65 -3.99 9.74
N ALA A 17 3.02 -4.03 8.56
CA ALA A 17 3.67 -4.53 7.34
C ALA A 17 4.86 -3.64 6.93
N ILE A 18 4.73 -2.32 7.06
CA ILE A 18 5.81 -1.37 6.79
C ILE A 18 6.97 -1.58 7.78
N ALA A 19 6.67 -1.70 9.07
CA ALA A 19 7.67 -1.94 10.10
C ALA A 19 8.45 -3.24 9.83
N SER A 20 7.77 -4.32 9.44
CA SER A 20 8.43 -5.57 9.05
C SER A 20 9.43 -5.39 7.90
N ARG A 21 9.10 -4.58 6.88
CA ARG A 21 10.03 -4.29 5.79
C ARG A 21 11.24 -3.47 6.23
N HIS A 22 11.04 -2.53 7.15
CA HIS A 22 12.15 -1.74 7.71
C HIS A 22 13.09 -2.61 8.54
N LEU A 23 12.57 -3.60 9.27
CA LEU A 23 13.41 -4.58 9.98
C LEU A 23 14.25 -5.44 9.03
N GLU A 24 13.77 -5.66 7.80
CA GLU A 24 14.49 -6.33 6.71
C GLU A 24 15.46 -5.38 5.98
N GLY A 25 15.55 -4.10 6.36
CA GLY A 25 16.36 -3.10 5.68
C GLY A 25 15.77 -2.63 4.33
N ILE A 26 14.50 -2.95 4.06
CA ILE A 26 13.81 -2.61 2.82
C ILE A 26 12.97 -1.36 3.05
N ALA A 27 13.29 -0.28 2.32
CA ALA A 27 12.47 0.93 2.27
C ALA A 27 11.44 0.80 1.14
N PRO A 28 10.12 0.77 1.42
CA PRO A 28 9.10 0.75 0.39
C PRO A 28 9.07 2.06 -0.40
N ASP A 29 8.79 2.00 -1.69
CA ASP A 29 8.65 3.18 -2.54
C ASP A 29 7.58 4.16 -2.03
N ARG A 30 7.69 5.44 -2.38
CA ARG A 30 6.73 6.47 -1.95
C ARG A 30 5.32 6.29 -2.53
N GLU A 31 5.21 5.86 -3.78
CA GLU A 31 3.91 5.73 -4.46
C GLU A 31 3.05 4.56 -3.94
N PRO A 32 3.57 3.32 -3.71
CA PRO A 32 2.80 2.26 -3.04
C PRO A 32 2.40 2.64 -1.61
N MET A 33 3.21 3.44 -0.91
CA MET A 33 2.85 3.94 0.43
C MET A 33 1.63 4.84 0.39
N ALA A 34 1.53 5.74 -0.60
CA ALA A 34 0.35 6.58 -0.77
C ALA A 34 -0.91 5.75 -1.09
N ASP A 35 -0.80 4.70 -1.90
CA ASP A 35 -1.93 3.82 -2.21
C ASP A 35 -2.35 2.98 -0.98
N LEU A 36 -1.39 2.53 -0.16
CA LEU A 36 -1.68 1.82 1.09
C LEU A 36 -2.33 2.72 2.15
N GLU A 37 -1.98 4.00 2.19
CA GLU A 37 -2.65 4.98 3.05
C GLU A 37 -4.10 5.23 2.60
N ARG A 38 -4.33 5.35 1.28
CA ARG A 38 -5.69 5.43 0.72
C ARG A 38 -6.51 4.17 1.03
N PHE A 39 -5.89 2.99 1.01
CA PHE A 39 -6.52 1.75 1.44
C PHE A 39 -6.92 1.77 2.91
N ALA A 40 -6.01 2.23 3.77
CA ALA A 40 -6.25 2.33 5.20
C ALA A 40 -7.41 3.29 5.54
N GLN A 41 -7.56 4.37 4.78
CA GLN A 41 -8.64 5.35 4.92
C GLN A 41 -9.96 4.91 4.26
N GLY A 42 -9.97 3.80 3.52
CA GLY A 42 -11.15 3.31 2.80
C GLY A 42 -11.41 4.01 1.46
N GLY A 43 -10.47 4.84 0.98
CA GLY A 43 -10.54 5.49 -0.33
C GLY A 43 -10.01 4.61 -1.48
N LEU A 44 -9.49 3.43 -1.18
CA LEU A 44 -9.05 2.41 -2.13
C LEU A 44 -9.25 1.01 -1.54
N GLU A 45 -9.52 0.03 -2.37
CA GLU A 45 -9.49 -1.39 -1.96
C GLU A 45 -8.13 -2.01 -2.26
N ILE A 46 -7.76 -3.06 -1.52
CA ILE A 46 -6.43 -3.69 -1.65
C ILE A 46 -6.15 -4.22 -3.07
N SER A 47 -7.20 -4.69 -3.77
CA SER A 47 -7.13 -5.06 -5.18
C SER A 47 -6.71 -3.88 -6.06
N GLY A 48 -7.22 -2.68 -5.79
CA GLY A 48 -6.85 -1.45 -6.48
C GLY A 48 -5.40 -1.01 -6.21
N VAL A 49 -4.89 -1.23 -5.01
CA VAL A 49 -3.46 -1.02 -4.68
C VAL A 49 -2.60 -1.94 -5.54
N LEU A 50 -2.93 -3.23 -5.60
CA LEU A 50 -2.19 -4.22 -6.39
C LEU A 50 -2.23 -3.93 -7.89
N THR A 51 -3.38 -3.56 -8.43
CA THR A 51 -3.50 -3.18 -9.85
C THR A 51 -2.61 -1.98 -10.19
N ARG A 52 -2.59 -0.94 -9.34
CA ARG A 52 -1.74 0.25 -9.53
C ARG A 52 -0.26 -0.09 -9.46
N LEU A 53 0.13 -0.92 -8.49
CA LEU A 53 1.51 -1.41 -8.38
C LEU A 53 1.92 -2.17 -9.64
N HIS A 54 1.09 -3.10 -10.11
CA HIS A 54 1.37 -3.92 -11.28
C HIS A 54 1.49 -3.08 -12.56
N HIS A 55 0.65 -2.05 -12.72
CA HIS A 55 0.77 -1.11 -13.84
C HIS A 55 2.08 -0.32 -13.83
N ARG A 56 2.59 0.02 -12.64
CA ARG A 56 3.85 0.75 -12.50
C ARG A 56 5.06 -0.11 -12.81
N THR A 57 5.10 -1.34 -12.29
CA THR A 57 6.17 -2.30 -12.62
C THR A 57 6.25 -2.53 -14.13
N LYS A 58 5.11 -2.74 -14.80
CA LYS A 58 5.06 -2.87 -16.26
C LYS A 58 5.57 -1.65 -17.01
N ARG A 59 5.33 -0.43 -16.50
CA ARG A 59 5.84 0.80 -17.12
C ARG A 59 7.35 0.93 -17.00
N VAL A 60 7.93 0.50 -15.87
CA VAL A 60 9.38 0.51 -15.66
C VAL A 60 10.07 -0.51 -16.56
N GLU A 61 9.48 -1.71 -16.72
CA GLU A 61 10.01 -2.76 -17.61
C GLU A 61 10.03 -2.36 -19.10
N VAL A 62 9.09 -1.52 -19.55
CA VAL A 62 9.01 -1.08 -20.96
C VAL A 62 9.99 0.06 -21.28
N GLN A 63 10.52 0.75 -20.27
CA GLN A 63 11.48 1.84 -20.44
C GLN A 63 12.94 1.44 -20.12
N SER A 64 13.18 0.16 -19.79
CA SER A 64 14.50 -0.38 -19.46
C SER A 64 15.18 -1.05 -20.66
#